data_AF-V9ERP6-F1
#
_entry.id   AF-V9ERP6-F1
#
_cell.length_a   1.000
_cell.length_b   1.000
_cell.length_c   1.000
_cell.angle_alpha   90.00
_cell.angle_beta   90.00
_cell.angle_gamma   90.00
#
_symmetry.space_group_name_H-M   'P 1'
#
loop_
_entity.id
_entity.type
_entity.pdbx_description
1 polymer ?
#
loop_
_entity_poly.entity_id
_entity_poly.type
_entity_poly.pdbx_seq_one_letter_code
_entity_poly.pdbx_strand_id
1 'polypeptide(L)'
;MKQFVTTLEILAREDMVQRNAVITGIAVPPARSGFVLPKAPRFPNVTDIEDSASSSERDSHVVDEEADSERYSTDMSPMSEENDDEAIYVQDNSFEYEGDV
;
A
#
# COMPACT_ATOMS: atom_id res chain seq x y z
N MET A 1 30.82 -10.76 5.28
CA MET A 1 30.44 -9.53 4.56
C MET A 1 30.69 -9.62 3.05
N LYS A 2 31.92 -9.92 2.58
CA LYS A 2 32.22 -9.96 1.12
C LYS A 2 31.31 -10.87 0.30
N GLN A 3 31.08 -12.11 0.76
CA GLN A 3 30.22 -13.08 0.08
C GLN A 3 28.79 -12.59 -0.11
N PHE A 4 28.20 -11.95 0.91
CA PHE A 4 26.84 -11.38 0.83
C PHE A 4 26.72 -10.30 -0.25
N VAL A 5 27.69 -9.39 -0.31
CA VAL A 5 27.69 -8.31 -1.31
C VAL A 5 27.78 -8.89 -2.72
N THR A 6 28.68 -9.87 -2.95
CA THR A 6 28.77 -10.56 -4.24
C THR A 6 27.48 -11.29 -4.62
N THR A 7 26.80 -11.94 -3.67
CA THR A 7 25.53 -12.62 -3.97
C THR A 7 24.44 -11.64 -4.40
N LEU A 8 24.33 -10.49 -3.73
CA LEU A 8 23.38 -9.45 -4.11
C LEU A 8 23.69 -8.87 -5.49
N GLU A 9 24.96 -8.67 -5.80
CA GLU A 9 25.38 -8.18 -7.12
C GLU A 9 25.02 -9.17 -8.24
N ILE A 10 25.24 -10.47 -8.03
CA ILE A 10 24.87 -11.51 -9.00
C ILE A 10 23.35 -11.50 -9.21
N LEU A 11 22.57 -11.46 -8.13
CA LEU A 11 21.12 -11.45 -8.19
C LEU A 11 20.59 -10.21 -8.94
N ALA A 12 21.16 -9.03 -8.68
CA ALA A 12 20.75 -7.80 -9.33
C ALA A 12 21.01 -7.82 -10.85
N ARG A 13 22.17 -8.36 -11.27
CA ARG A 13 22.48 -8.52 -12.70
C ARG A 13 21.51 -9.48 -13.39
N GLU A 14 21.20 -10.59 -12.74
CA GLU A 14 20.25 -11.57 -13.27
C GLU A 14 18.84 -10.98 -13.39
N ASP A 15 18.37 -10.26 -12.37
CA ASP A 15 17.06 -9.59 -12.38
C ASP A 15 16.94 -8.58 -13.54
N MET A 16 17.98 -7.77 -13.79
CA MET A 16 17.99 -6.84 -14.92
C MET A 16 17.87 -7.56 -16.27
N VAL A 17 18.58 -8.67 -16.46
CA VAL A 17 18.51 -9.46 -17.70
C VAL A 17 17.12 -10.06 -17.89
N GLN A 18 16.56 -10.67 -16.84
CA GLN A 18 15.22 -11.26 -16.89
C GLN A 18 14.15 -10.21 -17.17
N ARG A 19 14.23 -9.06 -16.50
CA ARG A 19 13.31 -7.93 -16.71
C ARG A 19 13.36 -7.42 -18.14
N ASN A 20 14.55 -7.25 -18.69
CA ASN A 20 14.70 -6.79 -20.08
C ASN A 20 14.16 -7.82 -21.08
N ALA A 21 14.36 -9.12 -20.83
CA ALA A 21 13.78 -10.17 -21.68
C ALA A 21 12.24 -10.15 -21.66
N VAL A 22 11.62 -9.85 -20.51
CA VAL A 22 10.17 -9.69 -20.40
C VAL A 22 9.70 -8.43 -21.13
N ILE A 23 10.36 -7.27 -20.92
CA ILE A 23 9.98 -5.99 -21.54
C ILE A 23 10.09 -6.05 -23.06
N THR A 24 11.12 -6.71 -23.59
CA THR A 24 11.35 -6.87 -25.03
C THR A 24 10.49 -7.97 -25.68
N GLY A 25 9.67 -8.67 -24.89
CA GLY A 25 8.81 -9.75 -25.38
C GLY A 25 9.54 -11.06 -25.70
N ILE A 26 10.82 -11.19 -25.36
CA ILE A 26 11.60 -12.42 -25.52
C ILE A 26 11.13 -13.50 -24.53
N ALA A 27 10.71 -13.10 -23.33
CA ALA A 27 10.27 -13.99 -22.27
C ALA A 27 8.86 -13.64 -21.78
N VAL A 28 8.11 -14.67 -21.36
CA VAL A 28 6.79 -14.51 -20.74
C VAL A 28 6.97 -14.25 -19.24
N PRO A 29 6.34 -13.21 -18.68
CA PRO A 29 6.41 -12.95 -17.25
C PRO A 29 5.80 -14.11 -16.44
N PRO A 30 6.32 -14.40 -15.24
CA PRO A 30 5.76 -15.44 -14.40
C PRO A 30 4.28 -15.16 -14.08
N ALA A 31 3.44 -16.19 -14.13
CA ALA A 31 2.04 -16.06 -13.73
C ALA A 31 1.96 -15.77 -12.22
N ARG A 32 1.26 -14.68 -11.87
CA ARG A 32 0.97 -14.37 -10.47
C ARG A 32 -0.25 -15.16 -10.05
N SER A 33 -0.08 -16.11 -9.13
CA SER A 33 -1.22 -16.66 -8.38
C SER A 33 -1.85 -15.50 -7.60
N GLY A 34 -3.16 -15.28 -7.77
CA GLY A 34 -3.86 -14.22 -7.06
C GLY A 34 -3.66 -14.33 -5.56
N PHE A 35 -3.53 -13.19 -4.88
CA PHE A 35 -3.47 -13.17 -3.42
C PHE A 35 -4.85 -13.58 -2.88
N VAL A 36 -4.91 -14.72 -2.18
CA VAL A 36 -6.12 -15.19 -1.52
C VAL A 36 -6.06 -14.74 -0.06
N LEU A 37 -6.91 -13.76 0.29
CA LEU A 37 -7.11 -13.39 1.68
C LEU A 37 -7.65 -14.59 2.47
N PRO A 38 -7.13 -14.86 3.68
CA PRO A 38 -7.76 -15.82 4.59
C PRO A 38 -9.23 -15.46 4.81
N LYS A 39 -10.07 -16.49 4.95
CA LYS A 39 -11.49 -16.29 5.26
C LYS A 39 -11.59 -15.51 6.57
N ALA A 40 -12.37 -14.42 6.57
CA ALA A 40 -12.55 -13.60 7.76
C ALA A 40 -13.05 -14.44 8.95
N PRO A 41 -12.64 -14.12 10.18
CA PRO A 41 -13.17 -14.75 11.38
C PRO A 41 -14.69 -14.64 11.40
N ARG A 42 -15.38 -15.73 11.77
CA ARG A 42 -16.82 -15.69 11.96
C ARG A 42 -17.11 -15.10 13.33
N PHE A 43 -17.73 -13.93 13.37
CA PHE A 43 -18.21 -13.35 14.62
C PHE A 43 -19.35 -14.21 15.20
N PRO A 44 -19.44 -14.33 16.54
CA PRO A 44 -20.61 -14.93 17.19
C PRO A 44 -21.88 -14.16 16.82
N ASN A 45 -23.03 -14.82 16.88
CA ASN A 45 -24.30 -14.16 16.62
C ASN A 45 -24.58 -13.17 17.76
N VAL A 46 -25.26 -12.06 17.45
CA VAL A 46 -25.68 -11.09 18.47
C VAL A 46 -26.58 -11.72 19.54
N THR A 47 -27.25 -12.82 19.22
CA THR A 47 -28.04 -13.63 20.17
C THR A 47 -27.18 -14.40 21.17
N ASP A 48 -25.90 -14.60 20.87
CA ASP A 48 -24.95 -15.31 21.72
C ASP A 48 -24.27 -14.35 22.72
N ILE A 49 -24.59 -13.05 22.65
CA ILE A 49 -24.08 -12.02 23.54
C ILE A 49 -25.04 -11.90 24.72
N GLU A 50 -24.61 -12.34 25.90
CA GLU A 50 -25.36 -12.12 27.13
C GLU A 50 -25.15 -10.67 27.62
N ASP A 51 -26.25 -9.96 27.87
CA ASP A 51 -26.21 -8.65 28.50
C ASP A 51 -25.73 -8.80 29.95
N SER A 52 -24.62 -8.15 30.28
CA SER A 52 -24.10 -8.13 31.64
C SER A 52 -25.02 -7.32 32.54
N ALA A 53 -25.17 -7.76 33.80
CA ALA A 53 -25.93 -7.01 34.80
C ALA A 53 -25.31 -5.62 35.00
N SER A 54 -26.08 -4.58 34.68
CA SER A 54 -25.70 -3.18 34.86
C SER A 54 -25.42 -2.88 36.33
N SER A 55 -24.15 -2.70 36.72
CA SER A 55 -23.78 -2.15 38.02
C SER A 55 -24.00 -0.64 37.99
N SER A 56 -25.04 -0.16 38.69
CA SER A 56 -25.23 1.28 38.91
C SER A 56 -24.22 1.78 39.97
N GLU A 57 -23.00 2.10 39.53
CA GLU A 57 -22.07 2.86 40.36
C GLU A 57 -22.51 4.33 40.31
N ARG A 58 -22.69 4.94 41.48
CA ARG A 58 -23.21 6.30 41.64
C ARG A 58 -22.28 7.31 40.96
N ASP A 59 -22.89 8.11 40.09
CA ASP A 59 -22.53 9.48 39.67
C ASP A 59 -21.24 10.04 40.30
N SER A 60 -20.10 9.78 39.67
CA SER A 60 -18.94 10.65 39.79
C SER A 60 -18.89 11.49 38.52
N HIS A 61 -19.33 12.74 38.65
CA HIS A 61 -19.12 13.83 37.71
C HIS A 61 -17.68 13.81 37.19
N VAL A 62 -17.46 13.22 36.02
CA VAL A 62 -16.25 13.45 35.23
C VAL A 62 -16.47 14.79 34.57
N VAL A 63 -15.69 15.78 35.00
CA VAL A 63 -15.53 17.04 34.30
C VAL A 63 -15.09 16.66 32.88
N ASP A 64 -15.86 17.10 31.89
CA ASP A 64 -15.47 17.08 30.49
C ASP A 64 -14.31 18.08 30.34
N GLU A 65 -13.11 17.67 30.75
CA GLU A 65 -11.90 18.31 30.30
C GLU A 65 -11.81 17.96 28.83
N GLU A 66 -12.38 18.86 28.01
CA GLU A 66 -12.18 18.99 26.59
C GLU A 66 -10.73 18.64 26.31
N ALA A 67 -10.50 17.39 25.90
CA ALA A 67 -9.21 16.94 25.45
C ALA A 67 -8.96 17.78 24.20
N ASP A 68 -8.14 18.83 24.36
CA ASP A 68 -7.60 19.67 23.31
C ASP A 68 -6.82 18.74 22.38
N SER A 69 -7.59 18.07 21.54
CA SER A 69 -7.14 17.17 20.51
C SER A 69 -6.72 18.11 19.43
N GLU A 70 -5.49 18.62 19.56
CA GLU A 70 -4.79 19.38 18.54
C GLU A 70 -5.00 18.64 17.22
N ARG A 71 -5.94 19.16 16.42
CA ARG A 71 -6.26 18.59 15.12
C ARG A 71 -4.94 18.59 14.39
N TYR A 72 -4.51 17.41 13.97
CA TYR A 72 -3.37 17.28 13.08
C TYR A 72 -3.74 18.06 11.80
N SER A 73 -3.34 19.33 11.74
CA SER A 73 -3.49 20.18 10.57
C SER A 73 -2.62 19.57 9.49
N THR A 74 -3.25 18.75 8.64
CA THR A 74 -2.64 18.35 7.37
C THR A 74 -2.77 19.54 6.43
N ASP A 75 -2.04 20.62 6.74
CA ASP A 75 -1.65 21.60 5.74
C ASP A 75 -0.31 21.11 5.17
N MET A 76 -0.41 20.14 4.26
CA MET A 76 0.66 19.90 3.30
C MET A 76 0.53 20.97 2.23
N SER A 77 0.88 22.21 2.57
CA SER A 77 1.25 23.19 1.56
C SER A 77 2.40 22.56 0.77
N PRO A 78 2.28 22.35 -0.55
CA PRO A 78 3.42 21.94 -1.34
C PRO A 78 4.40 23.11 -1.27
N MET A 79 5.49 22.89 -0.54
CA MET A 79 6.65 23.77 -0.61
C MET A 79 7.03 23.77 -2.08
N SER A 80 6.74 24.87 -2.78
CA SER A 80 7.18 25.10 -4.14
C SER A 80 8.69 25.22 -4.07
N GLU A 81 9.36 24.08 -4.14
CA GLU A 81 10.79 24.02 -4.38
C GLU A 81 10.96 24.34 -5.87
N GLU A 82 11.30 25.59 -6.12
CA GLU A 82 11.93 26.05 -7.34
C GLU A 82 13.11 25.11 -7.64
N ASN A 83 12.86 24.11 -8.47
CA ASN A 83 13.88 23.42 -9.22
C ASN A 83 13.50 23.59 -10.68
N ASP A 84 14.18 24.57 -11.27
CA ASP A 84 14.41 24.67 -12.70
C ASP A 84 14.94 23.33 -13.25
N ASP A 85 14.58 23.10 -14.51
CA ASP A 85 15.14 22.13 -15.46
C ASP A 85 14.52 20.70 -15.53
N GLU A 86 13.63 20.58 -16.53
CA GLU A 86 13.36 19.40 -17.38
C GLU A 86 12.71 18.15 -16.71
N ALA A 87 11.45 18.29 -16.32
CA ALA A 87 10.56 17.14 -16.09
C ALA A 87 9.40 17.14 -17.09
N ILE A 88 9.66 16.78 -18.35
CA ILE A 88 8.59 16.43 -19.29
C ILE A 88 8.16 14.98 -19.01
N TYR A 89 7.33 14.78 -17.99
CA TYR A 89 6.61 13.51 -17.82
C TYR A 89 5.45 13.45 -18.82
N VAL A 90 5.75 13.05 -20.07
CA VAL A 90 4.71 12.58 -21.00
C VAL A 90 4.56 11.08 -20.80
N GLN A 91 3.55 10.69 -20.02
CA GLN A 91 3.10 9.31 -20.02
C GLN A 91 2.23 9.08 -21.26
N ASP A 92 2.86 8.70 -22.36
CA ASP A 92 2.17 8.32 -23.60
C ASP A 92 1.57 6.91 -23.45
N ASN A 93 0.26 6.85 -23.21
CA ASN A 93 -0.50 5.59 -23.11
C ASN A 93 -1.34 5.34 -24.39
N SER A 94 -0.87 5.81 -25.54
CA SER A 94 -1.54 5.55 -26.83
C SER A 94 -1.26 4.11 -27.27
N PHE A 95 -2.25 3.22 -27.17
CA PHE A 95 -2.22 1.92 -27.83
C PHE A 95 -2.93 2.04 -29.17
N GLU A 96 -2.19 2.04 -30.28
CA GLU A 96 -2.78 1.92 -31.62
C GLU A 96 -3.10 0.44 -31.88
N TYR A 97 -4.39 0.08 -31.83
CA TYR A 97 -4.88 -1.22 -32.26
C TYR A 97 -5.30 -1.13 -33.73
N GLU A 98 -4.42 -1.56 -34.63
CA GLU A 98 -4.79 -1.84 -36.02
C GLU A 98 -5.30 -3.29 -36.06
N GLY A 99 -6.63 -3.46 -36.02
CA GLY A 99 -7.26 -4.76 -36.20
C GLY A 99 -7.12 -5.22 -37.65
N ASP A 100 -6.73 -6.49 -37.83
CA ASP A 100 -6.71 -7.17 -39.13
C ASP A 100 -8.09 -7.08 -39.81
N VAL A 101 -8.11 -6.64 -41.07
CA VAL A 101 -9.25 -6.79 -42.00
C VAL A 101 -8.88 -7.78 -43.09
#